data_AF-A0A0C9Z947-F1
#
_entry.id   AF-A0A0C9Z947-F1
#
_cell.length_a   1.000
_cell.length_b   1.000
_cell.length_c   1.000
_cell.angle_alpha   90.00
_cell.angle_beta   90.00
_cell.angle_gamma   90.00
#
_symmetry.space_group_name_H-M   'P 1'
#
loop_
_entity.id
_entity.type
_entity.pdbx_description
1 polymer ?
#
loop_
_entity_poly.entity_id
_entity_poly.type
_entity_poly.pdbx_seq_one_letter_code
_entity_poly.pdbx_strand_id
1 'polypeptide(L)' 'IVKAWQNYFMVLRAELGAACGHISHTADIWSDHNRHPFLAMTAHWIAEEAGTGSLRLRSALLAFH' A
#
# COMPACT_ATOMS: atom_id res chain seq x y z
N ILE A 1 3.46 17.21 9.03
CA ILE A 1 2.56 16.32 8.27
C ILE A 1 3.05 16.16 6.82
N VAL A 2 3.08 17.22 5.99
CA VAL A 2 3.49 17.12 4.57
C VAL A 2 4.87 16.48 4.36
N LYS A 3 5.91 16.92 5.07
CA LYS A 3 7.28 16.35 4.94
C LYS A 3 7.35 14.87 5.32
N ALA A 4 6.68 14.48 6.40
CA ALA A 4 6.65 13.08 6.84
C ALA A 4 5.95 12.19 5.81
N TRP A 5 4.85 12.69 5.23
CA TRP A 5 4.15 12.00 4.15
C TRP A 5 5.00 11.88 2.88
N GLN A 6 5.71 12.94 2.48
CA GLN A 6 6.61 12.90 1.33
C GLN A 6 7.72 11.86 1.51
N ASN A 7 8.34 11.82 2.70
CA ASN A 7 9.37 10.82 3.01
C ASN A 7 8.81 9.40 2.97
N TYR A 8 7.63 9.18 3.58
CA TYR A 8 6.93 7.91 3.51
C TYR A 8 6.64 7.50 2.06
N PHE A 9 6.13 8.42 1.24
CA PHE A 9 5.80 8.15 -0.15
C PHE A 9 7.04 7.81 -0.99
N MET A 10 8.17 8.47 -0.76
CA MET A 10 9.43 8.12 -1.44
C MET A 10 9.88 6.69 -1.12
N VAL A 11 9.80 6.28 0.15
CA VAL A 11 10.14 4.92 0.57
C VAL A 11 9.16 3.92 -0.03
N LEU A 12 7.86 4.17 0.08
CA LEU A 12 6.82 3.30 -0.46
C LEU A 12 6.98 3.11 -1.97
N ARG A 13 7.27 4.18 -2.71
CA ARG A 13 7.50 4.11 -4.16
C ARG A 13 8.71 3.22 -4.50
N ALA A 14 9.78 3.30 -3.73
CA ALA A 14 10.95 2.43 -3.93
C ALA A 14 10.63 0.97 -3.60
N GLU A 15 9.92 0.70 -2.50
CA GLU A 15 9.49 -0.66 -2.12
C GLU A 15 8.57 -1.29 -3.19
N LEU A 16 7.57 -0.55 -3.68
CA LEU A 16 6.68 -1.03 -4.74
C LEU A 16 7.42 -1.21 -6.07
N GLY A 17 8.40 -0.35 -6.38
CA GLY A 17 9.26 -0.52 -7.54
C GLY A 17 10.08 -1.81 -7.49
N ALA A 18 10.61 -2.15 -6.31
CA ALA A 18 11.32 -3.40 -6.08
C ALA A 18 10.41 -4.64 -6.11
N ALA A 19 9.14 -4.49 -5.72
CA ALA A 19 8.14 -5.56 -5.73
C ALA A 19 7.37 -5.70 -7.06
N CYS A 20 7.77 -4.99 -8.12
CA CYS A 20 7.09 -5.02 -9.41
C CYS A 20 6.92 -6.46 -9.93
N GLY A 21 5.71 -6.83 -10.35
CA GLY A 21 5.36 -8.20 -10.77
C GLY A 21 5.00 -9.15 -9.63
N HIS A 22 5.21 -8.76 -8.37
CA HIS A 22 4.91 -9.54 -7.16
C HIS A 22 3.93 -8.84 -6.20
N ILE A 23 3.28 -7.77 -6.67
CA ILE A 23 2.26 -7.03 -5.92
C ILE A 23 0.89 -7.63 -6.23
N SER A 24 0.16 -7.99 -5.17
CA SER A 24 -1.30 -8.18 -5.22
C SER A 24 -1.98 -6.93 -4.70
N HIS A 25 -3.19 -6.63 -5.15
CA HIS A 25 -3.98 -5.53 -4.60
C HIS A 25 -5.41 -5.97 -4.31
N THR A 26 -5.99 -5.38 -3.28
CA THR A 26 -7.41 -5.47 -2.97
C THR A 26 -8.05 -4.10 -3.22
N ALA A 27 -9.22 -4.10 -3.84
CA ALA A 27 -10.04 -2.91 -4.02
C ALA A 27 -11.36 -3.13 -3.28
N ASP A 28 -11.51 -2.46 -2.16
CA ASP A 28 -12.75 -2.44 -1.40
C ASP A 28 -13.62 -1.30 -1.95
N ILE A 29 -14.81 -1.65 -2.45
CA ILE A 29 -15.77 -0.70 -3.01
C ILE A 29 -17.06 -0.85 -2.22
N TRP A 30 -17.52 0.24 -1.63
CA TRP A 30 -18.75 0.26 -0.85
C TRP A 30 -19.46 1.60 -0.95
N SER A 31 -20.68 1.68 -0.41
CA SER A 31 -21.40 2.93 -0.24
C SER A 31 -21.84 3.12 1.21
N ASP A 32 -21.94 4.36 1.67
CA ASP A 32 -22.57 4.65 2.98
C ASP A 32 -24.11 4.62 2.89
N HIS A 33 -24.76 4.91 4.02
CA HIS A 33 -26.23 5.03 4.11
C HIS A 33 -26.80 6.15 3.24
N ASN A 34 -25.99 7.15 2.88
CA ASN A 34 -26.37 8.25 2.00
C ASN A 34 -26.04 7.96 0.52
N ARG A 35 -25.61 6.74 0.19
CA ARG A 35 -25.22 6.28 -1.14
C ARG A 35 -24.00 7.01 -1.72
N HIS A 36 -23.14 7.57 -0.87
CA HIS A 36 -21.83 8.05 -1.33
C HIS A 36 -20.94 6.85 -1.65
N PRO A 37 -20.33 6.79 -2.85
CA PRO A 37 -19.41 5.74 -3.19
C PRO A 37 -18.06 5.97 -2.50
N PHE A 38 -17.45 4.88 -2.04
CA PHE A 38 -16.09 4.87 -1.50
C PHE A 38 -15.25 3.81 -2.21
N LEU A 39 -13.96 4.11 -2.32
CA LEU A 39 -12.95 3.18 -2.84
C LEU A 39 -11.74 3.21 -1.91
N ALA A 40 -11.34 2.04 -1.41
CA ALA A 40 -10.01 1.84 -0.82
C ALA A 40 -9.24 0.81 -1.64
N MET A 41 -8.04 1.18 -2.08
CA MET A 41 -7.13 0.28 -2.77
C MET A 41 -5.90 0.03 -1.93
N THR A 42 -5.66 -1.23 -1.56
CA THR A 42 -4.50 -1.63 -0.74
C THR A 42 -3.62 -2.57 -1.54
N ALA A 43 -2.32 -2.25 -1.64
CA ALA A 43 -1.31 -3.15 -2.18
C ALA A 43 -0.77 -4.06 -1.08
N HIS A 44 -0.46 -5.30 -1.44
CA HIS A 44 0.14 -6.32 -0.60
C HIS A 44 1.31 -6.97 -1.35
N TRP A 45 2.46 -7.11 -0.69
CA TRP A 45 3.64 -7.76 -1.26
C TRP A 45 4.46 -8.43 -0.18
N ILE A 46 5.30 -9.40 -0.56
CA ILE A 46 6.28 -10.00 0.34
C ILE A 46 7.59 -9.23 0.18
N ALA A 47 8.21 -8.82 1.29
CA ALA A 47 9.53 -8.19 1.31
C ALA A 47 10.44 -8.93 2.30
N GLU A 48 11.74 -8.91 2.03
CA GLU A 48 12.75 -9.42 2.95
C GLU A 48 13.05 -8.36 4.04
N GLU A 49 13.09 -8.78 5.30
CA GLU A 49 13.43 -7.91 6.41
C GLU A 49 14.95 -7.78 6.54
N ALA A 50 15.43 -6.53 6.45
CA ALA A 50 16.86 -6.24 6.49
C ALA A 50 17.50 -6.77 7.79
N GLY A 51 18.59 -7.53 7.63
CA GLY A 51 19.39 -8.07 8.73
C GLY A 51 18.96 -9.45 9.22
N THR A 52 17.72 -9.88 8.97
CA THR A 52 17.26 -11.24 9.36
C THR A 52 17.07 -12.16 8.15
N GLY A 53 16.88 -11.60 6.96
CA GLY A 53 16.56 -12.36 5.75
C GLY A 53 15.18 -13.00 5.77
N SER A 54 14.36 -12.69 6.78
CA SER A 54 13.02 -13.25 6.91
C SER A 54 12.06 -12.59 5.92
N LEU A 55 11.14 -13.38 5.37
CA LEU A 55 10.09 -12.86 4.51
C LEU A 55 8.93 -12.31 5.35
N ARG A 56 8.50 -11.10 5.03
CA ARG A 56 7.41 -10.40 5.71
C ARG A 56 6.37 -9.92 4.72
N LEU A 57 5.10 -10.17 5.04
CA LEU A 57 3.99 -9.55 4.34
C LEU A 57 3.94 -8.06 4.66
N ARG A 58 3.96 -7.23 3.62
CA ARG A 58 3.83 -5.78 3.65
C ARG A 58 2.51 -5.39 3.01
N SER A 59 1.94 -4.28 3.47
CA SER A 59 0.79 -3.68 2.83
C SER A 59 0.81 -2.16 2.92
N ALA A 60 0.17 -1.50 1.96
CA ALA A 60 0.03 -0.04 1.92
C ALA A 60 -1.25 0.39 1.21
N LEU A 61 -1.93 1.40 1.77
CA LEU A 61 -3.08 2.05 1.15
C LEU A 61 -2.58 2.96 0.01
N LEU A 62 -2.96 2.63 -1.22
CA LEU A 62 -2.58 3.36 -2.42
C LEU A 62 -3.56 4.49 -2.75
N ALA A 63 -4.85 4.24 -2.55
CA ALA A 63 -5.90 5.20 -2.84
C ALA A 63 -7.03 5.07 -1.83
N PHE A 64 -7.59 6.22 -1.47
CA PHE A 64 -8.83 6.34 -0.73
C PHE A 64 -9.63 7.48 -1.34
N HIS A 65 -10.84 7.20 -1.79
CA HIS A 65 -11.77 8.19 -2.35
C HIS A 65 -13.13 8.05 -1.68
#